data_AF-A0A183DNM6-F1
#
_entry.id   AF-A0A183DNM6-F1
#
_cell.length_a   1.000
_cell.length_b   1.000
_cell.length_c   1.000
_cell.angle_alpha   90.00
_cell.angle_beta   90.00
_cell.angle_gamma   90.00
#
_symmetry.space_group_name_H-M   'P 1'
#
loop_
_entity.id
_entity.type
_entity.pdbx_description
1 polymer ?
#
loop_
_entity_poly.entity_id
_entity_poly.type
_entity_poly.pdbx_seq_one_letter_code
_entity_poly.pdbx_strand_id
1 'polypeptide(L)'
;MLITNFFSLTTAFAQDLREDFDSHLWEFLESIISLLERSHEKTEILETGFFTLAKIFWLQRRRLVRELREVFRRFKRLFACKRLYMRRFIAEALAFLLRKSSAIDKIVVFLAETVYEEASSSLVDSIARLYFNALKIAKGQFHSAAPQATTVNIEENAVRKIAVQIVEGSLIHCSNYTSKGHSAPLLSVLLDQFRMVASSSGAAQVTALARFLTAWISQKNGRSFHSPSSLFQCLTDYIKFHGETDSQTLIISSVRALVDCAQSCDFDHMLNFFGDISDVPLFDLWIMPTVGTLMSRVIAARESAELERKVFEFYANICSKRMPLQVTLKVQRHSFFDATNHLEVRSRLIEILKAPEEFGTDIVACCLMAYPWFWRESENPGGWCAVKRIW
;
A
#
# COMPACT_ATOMS: atom_id res chain seq x y z
N MET A 1 -22.45 -26.36 29.23
CA MET A 1 -23.88 -26.62 29.52
C MET A 1 -24.60 -25.41 30.11
N LEU A 2 -24.35 -24.94 31.35
CA LEU A 2 -25.12 -23.79 31.88
C LEU A 2 -24.94 -22.47 31.08
N ILE A 3 -23.71 -22.12 30.72
CA ILE A 3 -23.43 -20.89 29.96
C ILE A 3 -23.97 -20.99 28.52
N THR A 4 -23.83 -22.15 27.88
CA THR A 4 -24.39 -22.37 26.54
C THR A 4 -25.92 -22.32 26.56
N ASN A 5 -26.57 -22.86 27.60
CA ASN A 5 -28.02 -22.73 27.79
C ASN A 5 -28.45 -21.28 27.99
N PHE A 6 -27.70 -20.48 28.74
CA PHE A 6 -27.98 -19.05 28.90
C PHE A 6 -27.98 -18.32 27.55
N PHE A 7 -26.99 -18.58 26.70
CA PHE A 7 -26.90 -17.99 25.36
C PHE A 7 -28.05 -18.43 24.44
N SER A 8 -28.37 -19.72 24.43
CA SER A 8 -29.51 -20.25 23.66
C SER A 8 -30.84 -19.64 24.12
N LEU A 9 -31.07 -19.55 25.44
CA LEU A 9 -32.26 -18.94 26.00
C LEU A 9 -32.34 -17.44 25.69
N THR A 10 -31.21 -16.72 25.81
CA THR A 10 -31.14 -15.30 25.45
C THR A 10 -31.48 -15.08 23.98
N THR A 11 -31.02 -15.97 23.10
CA THR A 11 -31.35 -15.92 21.67
C THR A 11 -32.86 -16.08 21.45
N ALA A 12 -33.47 -17.11 22.04
CA ALA A 12 -34.91 -17.34 21.93
C ALA A 12 -35.71 -16.15 22.49
N PHE A 13 -35.32 -15.67 23.67
CA PHE A 13 -35.97 -14.55 24.34
C PHE A 13 -35.91 -13.26 23.50
N ALA A 14 -34.75 -12.93 22.93
CA ALA A 14 -34.62 -11.77 22.05
C ALA A 14 -35.44 -11.92 20.75
N GLN A 15 -35.60 -13.14 20.23
CA GLN A 15 -36.41 -13.42 19.04
C GLN A 15 -37.91 -13.26 19.30
N ASP A 16 -38.35 -13.66 20.49
CA ASP A 16 -39.75 -13.60 20.89
C ASP A 16 -40.16 -12.16 21.23
N LEU A 17 -39.37 -11.45 22.03
CA LEU A 17 -39.69 -10.08 22.46
C LEU A 17 -39.48 -9.03 21.37
N ARG A 18 -38.52 -9.23 20.45
CA ARG A 18 -38.21 -8.27 19.38
C ARG A 18 -38.00 -6.84 19.90
N GLU A 19 -38.88 -5.90 19.60
CA GLU A 19 -38.76 -4.50 20.02
C GLU A 19 -38.88 -4.35 21.54
N ASP A 20 -39.65 -5.21 22.22
CA ASP A 20 -39.79 -5.19 23.68
C ASP A 20 -38.52 -5.66 24.41
N PHE A 21 -37.58 -6.29 23.69
CA PHE A 21 -36.26 -6.61 24.23
C PHE A 21 -35.41 -5.36 24.51
N ASP A 22 -35.81 -4.19 23.98
CA ASP A 22 -35.04 -2.97 24.07
C ASP A 22 -34.76 -2.52 25.51
N SER A 23 -35.68 -2.69 26.45
CA SER A 23 -35.45 -2.31 27.86
C SER A 23 -34.26 -3.04 28.48
N HIS A 24 -33.99 -4.27 28.05
CA HIS A 24 -32.98 -5.15 28.64
C HIS A 24 -31.73 -5.34 27.77
N LEU A 25 -31.72 -4.82 26.55
CA LEU A 25 -30.65 -5.03 25.56
C LEU A 25 -29.25 -4.86 26.13
N TRP A 26 -29.01 -3.75 26.83
CA TRP A 26 -27.68 -3.42 27.34
C TRP A 26 -27.21 -4.31 28.48
N GLU A 27 -28.12 -4.76 29.34
CA GLU A 27 -27.83 -5.67 30.46
C GLU A 27 -27.44 -7.06 29.94
N PHE A 28 -28.18 -7.55 28.93
CA PHE A 28 -27.86 -8.81 28.27
C PHE A 28 -26.54 -8.73 27.50
N LEU A 29 -26.30 -7.65 26.74
CA LEU A 29 -25.03 -7.47 26.04
C LEU A 29 -23.83 -7.44 26.99
N GLU A 30 -23.95 -6.72 28.11
CA GLU A 30 -22.89 -6.65 29.13
C GLU A 30 -22.61 -8.02 29.77
N SER A 31 -23.66 -8.78 30.03
CA SER A 31 -23.56 -10.16 30.53
C SER A 31 -22.88 -11.07 29.52
N ILE A 32 -23.27 -11.00 28.24
CA ILE A 32 -22.66 -11.78 27.15
C ILE A 32 -21.19 -11.43 26.99
N ILE A 33 -20.84 -10.14 26.98
CA ILE A 33 -19.45 -9.66 26.89
C ILE A 33 -18.62 -10.25 28.03
N SER A 34 -19.11 -10.15 29.27
CA SER A 34 -18.43 -10.66 30.46
C SER A 34 -18.22 -12.18 30.40
N LEU A 35 -19.21 -12.93 29.91
CA LEU A 35 -19.13 -14.39 29.76
C LEU A 35 -18.14 -14.81 28.67
N LEU A 36 -18.15 -14.11 27.53
CA LEU A 36 -17.21 -14.33 26.43
C LEU A 36 -15.76 -14.05 26.84
N GLU A 37 -15.54 -12.98 27.60
CA GLU A 37 -14.22 -12.62 28.11
C GLU A 37 -13.66 -13.68 29.06
N ARG A 38 -14.50 -14.21 29.96
CA ARG A 38 -14.11 -15.24 30.94
C ARG A 38 -13.96 -16.62 30.31
N SER A 39 -14.80 -16.97 29.35
CA SER A 39 -14.88 -18.33 28.77
C SER A 39 -14.01 -18.56 27.53
N HIS A 40 -12.97 -17.75 27.38
CA HIS A 40 -12.13 -17.66 26.18
C HIS A 40 -11.46 -18.96 25.73
N GLU A 41 -11.29 -19.96 26.60
CA GLU A 41 -10.66 -21.26 26.28
C GLU A 41 -11.68 -22.33 25.80
N LYS A 42 -12.98 -22.04 25.92
CA LYS A 42 -14.05 -23.01 25.67
C LYS A 42 -14.72 -22.73 24.33
N THR A 43 -14.28 -23.40 23.27
CA THR A 43 -14.74 -23.19 21.88
C THR A 43 -16.27 -23.24 21.73
N GLU A 44 -16.93 -24.21 22.33
CA GLU A 44 -18.40 -24.35 22.28
C GLU A 44 -19.13 -23.12 22.85
N ILE A 45 -18.61 -22.57 23.96
CA ILE A 45 -19.16 -21.36 24.60
C ILE A 45 -18.97 -20.15 23.70
N LEU A 46 -17.78 -20.01 23.09
CA LEU A 46 -17.50 -18.92 22.16
C LEU A 46 -18.40 -18.98 20.93
N GLU A 47 -18.59 -20.17 20.34
CA GLU A 47 -19.46 -20.37 19.18
C GLU A 47 -20.90 -19.97 19.51
N THR A 48 -21.45 -20.49 20.60
CA THR A 48 -22.84 -20.19 21.00
C THR A 48 -23.00 -18.72 21.41
N GLY A 49 -21.99 -18.13 22.05
CA GLY A 49 -22.00 -16.74 22.46
C GLY A 49 -21.91 -15.76 21.27
N PHE A 50 -21.02 -16.00 20.31
CA PHE A 50 -20.95 -15.19 19.10
C PHE A 50 -22.17 -15.38 18.19
N PHE A 51 -22.75 -16.57 18.14
CA PHE A 51 -24.05 -16.80 17.48
C PHE A 51 -25.15 -15.96 18.12
N THR A 52 -25.22 -15.93 19.45
CA THR A 52 -26.18 -15.12 20.21
C THR A 52 -25.99 -13.63 19.93
N LEU A 53 -24.74 -13.13 19.94
CA LEU A 53 -24.42 -11.75 19.58
C LEU A 53 -24.88 -11.43 18.15
N ALA A 54 -24.60 -12.30 17.19
CA ALA A 54 -25.02 -12.09 15.81
C ALA A 54 -26.54 -12.01 15.68
N LYS A 55 -27.30 -12.84 16.41
CA LYS A 55 -28.76 -12.78 16.46
C LYS A 55 -29.27 -11.48 17.06
N ILE A 56 -28.72 -11.05 18.20
CA ILE A 56 -29.08 -9.77 18.82
C ILE A 56 -28.76 -8.61 17.88
N PHE A 57 -27.57 -8.58 17.26
CA PHE A 57 -27.19 -7.55 16.31
C PHE A 57 -28.11 -7.49 15.11
N TRP A 58 -28.57 -8.64 14.61
CA TRP A 58 -29.52 -8.71 13.52
C TRP A 58 -30.90 -8.15 13.90
N LEU A 59 -31.44 -8.58 15.05
CA LEU A 59 -32.76 -8.19 15.54
C LEU A 59 -32.80 -6.71 15.91
N GLN A 60 -31.80 -6.24 16.66
CA GLN A 60 -31.72 -4.87 17.20
C GLN A 60 -30.92 -3.90 16.34
N ARG A 61 -30.65 -4.25 15.07
CA ARG A 61 -29.79 -3.47 14.17
C ARG A 61 -30.17 -1.99 14.08
N ARG A 62 -31.46 -1.66 14.06
CA ARG A 62 -31.92 -0.26 13.90
C ARG A 62 -31.47 0.60 15.07
N ARG A 63 -31.65 0.12 16.30
CA ARG A 63 -31.21 0.80 17.51
C ARG A 63 -29.69 0.82 17.62
N LEU A 64 -29.05 -0.35 17.45
CA LEU A 64 -27.60 -0.48 17.58
C LEU A 64 -26.84 0.41 16.57
N VAL A 65 -27.37 0.62 15.36
CA VAL A 65 -26.79 1.54 14.38
C VAL A 65 -26.91 3.00 14.84
N ARG A 66 -28.03 3.39 15.46
CA ARG A 66 -28.22 4.75 16.03
C ARG A 66 -27.29 5.00 17.22
N GLU A 67 -26.98 3.96 17.99
CA GLU A 67 -26.20 4.02 19.22
C GLU A 67 -24.78 3.44 19.05
N LEU A 68 -24.21 3.49 17.84
CA LEU A 68 -22.91 2.86 17.54
C LEU A 68 -21.78 3.24 18.50
N ARG A 69 -21.71 4.51 18.92
CA ARG A 69 -20.71 4.95 19.91
C ARG A 69 -20.82 4.16 21.21
N GLU A 70 -22.03 3.93 21.69
CA GLU A 70 -22.28 3.17 22.91
C GLU A 70 -21.98 1.68 22.74
N VAL A 71 -22.33 1.12 21.57
CA VAL A 71 -21.92 -0.25 21.20
C VAL A 71 -20.40 -0.39 21.32
N PHE A 72 -19.63 0.50 20.69
CA PHE A 72 -18.17 0.42 20.74
C PHE A 72 -17.59 0.60 22.14
N ARG A 73 -18.16 1.49 22.97
CA ARG A 73 -17.73 1.66 24.37
C ARG A 73 -17.85 0.36 25.16
N ARG A 74 -18.96 -0.36 25.02
CA ARG A 74 -19.21 -1.62 25.75
C ARG A 74 -18.34 -2.76 25.25
N PHE A 75 -18.16 -2.86 23.94
CA PHE A 75 -17.34 -3.90 23.31
C PHE A 75 -15.83 -3.63 23.36
N LYS A 76 -15.41 -2.46 23.84
CA LYS A 76 -14.01 -2.03 23.97
C LYS A 76 -13.11 -3.08 24.63
N ARG A 77 -13.56 -3.73 25.72
CA ARG A 77 -12.79 -4.79 26.40
C ARG A 77 -12.49 -5.98 25.50
N LEU A 78 -13.44 -6.37 24.63
CA LEU A 78 -13.22 -7.45 23.67
C LEU A 78 -12.29 -7.03 22.53
N PHE A 79 -12.34 -5.76 22.11
CA PHE A 79 -11.39 -5.20 21.15
C PHE A 79 -9.96 -5.07 21.71
N ALA A 80 -9.82 -4.74 23.00
CA ALA A 80 -8.52 -4.64 23.67
C ALA A 80 -7.98 -6.00 24.17
N CYS A 81 -8.73 -7.08 23.96
CA CYS A 81 -8.40 -8.39 24.50
C CYS A 81 -7.06 -8.92 23.95
N LYS A 82 -6.21 -9.51 24.80
CA LYS A 82 -4.90 -10.06 24.36
C LYS A 82 -5.03 -11.15 23.27
N ARG A 83 -6.17 -11.84 23.21
CA ARG A 83 -6.40 -12.97 22.29
C ARG A 83 -6.82 -12.48 20.91
N LEU A 84 -6.02 -12.81 19.88
CA LEU A 84 -6.26 -12.37 18.50
C LEU A 84 -7.59 -12.87 17.91
N TYR A 85 -7.99 -14.12 18.16
CA TYR A 85 -9.24 -14.67 17.62
C TYR A 85 -10.47 -13.92 18.17
N MET A 86 -10.48 -13.55 19.46
CA MET A 86 -11.54 -12.73 20.06
C MET A 86 -11.66 -11.39 19.35
N ARG A 87 -10.53 -10.71 19.14
CA ARG A 87 -10.46 -9.43 18.42
C ARG A 87 -10.97 -9.56 16.98
N ARG A 88 -10.66 -10.67 16.30
CA ARG A 88 -11.16 -10.97 14.95
C ARG A 88 -12.68 -11.19 14.92
N PHE A 89 -13.20 -12.05 15.80
CA PHE A 89 -14.64 -12.33 15.85
C PHE A 89 -15.46 -11.10 16.16
N ILE A 90 -15.04 -10.27 17.12
CA ILE A 90 -15.81 -9.09 17.47
C ILE A 90 -15.74 -8.01 16.38
N ALA A 91 -14.58 -7.84 15.73
CA ALA A 91 -14.43 -6.96 14.59
C ALA A 91 -15.36 -7.36 13.43
N GLU A 92 -15.50 -8.66 13.16
CA GLU A 92 -16.39 -9.16 12.11
C GLU A 92 -17.88 -9.02 12.49
N ALA A 93 -18.25 -9.33 13.74
CA ALA A 93 -19.62 -9.20 14.22
C ALA A 93 -20.11 -7.74 14.17
N LEU A 94 -19.28 -6.78 14.60
CA LEU A 94 -19.63 -5.36 14.63
C LEU A 94 -19.49 -4.66 13.27
N ALA A 95 -18.71 -5.21 12.34
CA ALA A 95 -18.61 -4.69 10.98
C ALA A 95 -19.97 -4.66 10.26
N PHE A 96 -20.86 -5.61 10.57
CA PHE A 96 -22.23 -5.61 10.06
C PHE A 96 -22.99 -4.31 10.41
N LEU A 97 -22.87 -3.85 11.67
CA LEU A 97 -23.52 -2.62 12.12
C LEU A 97 -22.86 -1.40 11.49
N LEU A 98 -21.53 -1.39 11.42
CA LEU A 98 -20.77 -0.30 10.81
C LEU A 98 -21.15 -0.09 9.34
N ARG A 99 -21.31 -1.18 8.56
CA ARG A 99 -21.75 -1.13 7.15
C ARG A 99 -23.16 -0.56 6.97
N LYS A 100 -24.00 -0.60 8.00
CA LYS A 100 -25.36 -0.03 7.98
C LYS A 100 -25.40 1.44 8.42
N SER A 101 -24.28 1.98 8.91
CA SER A 101 -24.17 3.39 9.27
C SER A 101 -23.89 4.27 8.06
N SER A 102 -24.50 5.45 8.02
CA SER A 102 -24.16 6.51 7.05
C SER A 102 -22.99 7.39 7.49
N ALA A 103 -22.43 7.16 8.68
CA ALA A 103 -21.43 8.03 9.31
C ALA A 103 -20.11 7.28 9.61
N ILE A 104 -19.63 6.50 8.64
CA ILE A 104 -18.39 5.70 8.76
C ILE A 104 -17.14 6.58 8.89
N ASP A 105 -17.17 7.79 8.36
CA ASP A 105 -16.15 8.82 8.52
C ASP A 105 -16.13 9.35 9.97
N LYS A 106 -17.29 9.70 10.54
CA LYS A 106 -17.38 10.27 11.89
C LYS A 106 -17.01 9.28 12.98
N ILE A 107 -17.27 7.99 12.74
CA ILE A 107 -16.97 6.95 13.73
C ILE A 107 -15.47 6.63 13.76
N VAL A 108 -14.69 6.91 12.70
CA VAL A 108 -13.23 6.73 12.72
C VAL A 108 -12.58 7.67 13.71
N VAL A 109 -13.07 8.91 13.77
CA VAL A 109 -12.59 9.93 14.70
C VAL A 109 -12.86 9.49 16.13
N PHE A 110 -14.10 9.10 16.43
CA PHE A 110 -14.49 8.60 17.75
C PHE A 110 -13.65 7.38 18.19
N LEU A 111 -13.41 6.45 17.28
CA LEU A 111 -12.60 5.25 17.58
C LEU A 111 -11.12 5.61 17.77
N ALA A 112 -10.60 6.59 17.02
CA ALA A 112 -9.25 7.10 17.20
C ALA A 112 -9.08 7.85 18.54
N GLU A 113 -10.07 8.65 18.95
CA GLU A 113 -10.12 9.28 20.29
C GLU A 113 -10.08 8.23 21.38
N THR A 114 -10.91 7.18 21.25
CA THR A 114 -10.97 6.07 22.21
C THR A 114 -9.62 5.34 22.34
N VAL A 115 -8.89 5.18 21.22
CA VAL A 115 -7.55 4.58 21.23
C VAL A 115 -6.52 5.52 21.86
N TYR A 116 -6.61 6.81 21.56
CA TYR A 116 -5.71 7.82 22.10
C TYR A 116 -5.76 7.85 23.63
N GLU A 117 -6.97 7.82 24.20
CA GLU A 117 -7.21 7.78 25.64
C GLU A 117 -6.64 6.52 26.31
N GLU A 118 -6.66 5.37 25.64
CA GLU A 118 -6.22 4.09 26.18
C GLU A 118 -4.73 3.78 25.99
N ALA A 119 -4.05 4.49 25.10
CA ALA A 119 -2.67 4.21 24.69
C ALA A 119 -2.42 2.73 24.30
N SER A 120 -3.40 2.06 23.70
CA SER A 120 -3.36 0.61 23.41
C SER A 120 -3.14 0.30 21.92
N SER A 121 -2.00 -0.29 21.58
CA SER A 121 -1.67 -0.73 20.21
C SER A 121 -2.52 -1.90 19.73
N SER A 122 -2.98 -2.78 20.64
CA SER A 122 -3.88 -3.89 20.28
C SER A 122 -5.24 -3.40 19.83
N LEU A 123 -5.68 -2.24 20.35
CA LEU A 123 -6.95 -1.63 19.98
C LEU A 123 -6.89 -1.05 18.55
N VAL A 124 -5.75 -0.47 18.14
CA VAL A 124 -5.50 0.00 16.75
C VAL A 124 -5.70 -1.13 15.75
N ASP A 125 -5.02 -2.28 15.92
CA ASP A 125 -5.15 -3.45 15.02
C ASP A 125 -6.59 -3.96 14.96
N SER A 126 -7.31 -3.93 16.07
CA SER A 126 -8.68 -4.46 16.12
C SER A 126 -9.68 -3.55 15.43
N ILE A 127 -9.51 -2.23 15.58
CA ILE A 127 -10.33 -1.25 14.86
C ILE A 127 -9.98 -1.29 13.36
N ALA A 128 -8.71 -1.45 12.99
CA ALA A 128 -8.33 -1.65 11.59
C ALA A 128 -9.01 -2.89 10.97
N ARG A 129 -9.09 -4.01 11.73
CA ARG A 129 -9.85 -5.20 11.32
C ARG A 129 -11.34 -4.94 11.20
N LEU A 130 -11.93 -4.18 12.11
CA LEU A 130 -13.35 -3.81 12.08
C LEU A 130 -13.64 -3.03 10.79
N TYR A 131 -12.84 -2.01 10.47
CA TYR A 131 -12.96 -1.25 9.24
C TYR A 131 -12.84 -2.16 8.03
N PHE A 132 -11.75 -2.93 7.92
CA PHE A 132 -11.58 -3.90 6.86
C PHE A 132 -12.81 -4.82 6.67
N ASN A 133 -13.34 -5.39 7.75
CA ASN A 133 -14.52 -6.25 7.69
C ASN A 133 -15.78 -5.49 7.23
N ALA A 134 -15.91 -4.21 7.57
CA ALA A 134 -17.01 -3.38 7.10
C ALA A 134 -16.92 -3.09 5.59
N LEU A 135 -15.70 -2.94 5.07
CA LEU A 135 -15.42 -2.62 3.66
C LEU A 135 -15.56 -3.84 2.73
N LYS A 136 -15.13 -5.03 3.15
CA LYS A 136 -15.15 -6.22 2.28
C LYS A 136 -16.57 -6.76 2.05
N ILE A 137 -16.78 -7.31 0.86
CA ILE A 137 -17.86 -8.27 0.54
C ILE A 137 -17.20 -9.63 0.26
N ALA A 138 -17.84 -10.57 -0.43
CA ALA A 138 -17.29 -11.86 -0.81
C ALA A 138 -16.29 -11.76 -1.98
N LYS A 139 -15.51 -12.83 -2.18
CA LYS A 139 -14.65 -13.04 -3.37
C LYS A 139 -13.65 -11.91 -3.68
N GLY A 140 -13.08 -11.28 -2.65
CA GLY A 140 -12.07 -10.22 -2.81
C GLY A 140 -12.62 -8.84 -3.16
N GLN A 141 -13.95 -8.67 -3.21
CA GLN A 141 -14.60 -7.41 -3.59
C GLN A 141 -14.89 -6.50 -2.39
N PHE A 142 -15.10 -5.22 -2.67
CA PHE A 142 -15.44 -4.20 -1.67
C PHE A 142 -16.84 -3.64 -1.90
N HIS A 143 -17.45 -3.15 -0.82
CA HIS A 143 -18.74 -2.47 -0.84
C HIS A 143 -18.64 -1.14 -1.59
N SER A 144 -19.75 -0.69 -2.21
CA SER A 144 -19.79 0.57 -2.98
C SER A 144 -19.48 1.81 -2.12
N ALA A 145 -19.81 1.76 -0.83
CA ALA A 145 -19.47 2.82 0.13
C ALA A 145 -18.03 2.75 0.68
N ALA A 146 -17.27 1.69 0.36
CA ALA A 146 -15.92 1.51 0.88
C ALA A 146 -14.94 2.67 0.58
N PRO A 147 -15.02 3.35 -0.57
CA PRO A 147 -14.10 4.47 -0.85
C PRO A 147 -14.28 5.66 0.11
N GLN A 148 -15.44 5.82 0.73
CA GLN A 148 -15.65 6.87 1.75
C GLN A 148 -14.82 6.64 3.02
N ALA A 149 -14.40 5.40 3.28
CA ALA A 149 -13.58 5.10 4.46
C ALA A 149 -12.10 5.48 4.28
N THR A 150 -11.66 5.72 3.05
CA THR A 150 -10.28 6.20 2.78
C THR A 150 -10.19 7.73 2.86
N THR A 151 -11.32 8.42 2.87
CA THR A 151 -11.41 9.88 2.90
C THR A 151 -11.38 10.42 4.33
N VAL A 152 -10.26 10.26 5.04
CA VAL A 152 -10.13 10.75 6.41
C VAL A 152 -9.60 12.19 6.42
N ASN A 153 -10.51 13.14 6.60
CA ASN A 153 -10.20 14.56 6.75
C ASN A 153 -10.29 14.95 8.23
N ILE A 154 -9.17 14.87 8.95
CA ILE A 154 -9.09 15.20 10.38
C ILE A 154 -8.07 16.32 10.54
N GLU A 155 -8.40 17.31 11.37
CA GLU A 155 -7.49 18.39 11.76
C GLU A 155 -6.19 17.84 12.36
N GLU A 156 -5.09 18.59 12.19
CA GLU A 156 -3.79 18.13 12.61
C GLU A 156 -3.64 18.08 14.13
N ASN A 157 -3.77 16.87 14.70
CA ASN A 157 -3.62 16.62 16.12
C ASN A 157 -3.15 15.17 16.41
N ALA A 158 -3.01 14.80 17.68
CA ALA A 158 -2.57 13.47 18.07
C ALA A 158 -3.57 12.35 17.66
N VAL A 159 -4.88 12.66 17.68
CA VAL A 159 -5.96 11.75 17.26
C VAL A 159 -5.84 11.43 15.77
N ARG A 160 -5.47 12.40 14.93
CA ARG A 160 -5.24 12.21 13.50
C ARG A 160 -4.16 11.15 13.24
N LYS A 161 -3.06 11.16 14.00
CA LYS A 161 -1.99 10.15 13.82
C LYS A 161 -2.51 8.74 14.04
N ILE A 162 -3.37 8.55 15.03
CA ILE A 162 -4.01 7.26 15.31
C ILE A 162 -5.03 6.89 14.24
N ALA A 163 -5.85 7.84 13.79
CA ALA A 163 -6.79 7.61 12.69
C ALA A 163 -6.06 7.18 11.41
N VAL A 164 -4.93 7.82 11.08
CA VAL A 164 -4.06 7.41 9.96
C VAL A 164 -3.56 5.98 10.17
N GLN A 165 -3.11 5.60 11.37
CA GLN A 165 -2.69 4.21 11.65
C GLN A 165 -3.83 3.19 11.49
N ILE A 166 -5.06 3.55 11.90
CA ILE A 166 -6.24 2.68 11.74
C ILE A 166 -6.54 2.45 10.26
N VAL A 167 -6.56 3.52 9.45
CA VAL A 167 -6.82 3.44 8.01
C VAL A 167 -5.70 2.67 7.31
N GLU A 168 -4.45 2.96 7.65
CA GLU A 168 -3.27 2.26 7.15
C GLU A 168 -3.38 0.74 7.41
N GLY A 169 -3.65 0.33 8.65
CA GLY A 169 -3.87 -1.08 9.01
C GLY A 169 -5.06 -1.71 8.26
N SER A 170 -6.12 -0.94 8.04
CA SER A 170 -7.30 -1.39 7.29
C SER A 170 -6.94 -1.66 5.82
N LEU A 171 -6.15 -0.78 5.21
CA LEU A 171 -5.69 -0.91 3.82
C LEU A 171 -4.72 -2.09 3.65
N ILE A 172 -3.87 -2.37 4.64
CA ILE A 172 -3.03 -3.59 4.67
C ILE A 172 -3.90 -4.84 4.59
N HIS A 173 -4.99 -4.90 5.38
CA HIS A 173 -5.92 -6.02 5.29
C HIS A 173 -6.67 -6.07 3.95
N CYS A 174 -7.09 -4.91 3.42
CA CYS A 174 -7.74 -4.82 2.11
C CYS A 174 -6.84 -5.34 0.97
N SER A 175 -5.57 -4.91 0.92
CA SER A 175 -4.62 -5.36 -0.09
C SER A 175 -4.35 -6.87 -0.02
N ASN A 176 -4.26 -7.41 1.20
CA ASN A 176 -4.12 -8.85 1.41
C ASN A 176 -5.37 -9.66 1.05
N TYR A 177 -6.55 -9.04 1.07
CA TYR A 177 -7.81 -9.70 0.74
C TYR A 177 -8.13 -9.70 -0.76
N THR A 178 -7.82 -8.62 -1.46
CA THR A 178 -8.29 -8.37 -2.83
C THR A 178 -7.29 -8.82 -3.91
N SER A 179 -7.72 -8.66 -5.17
CA SER A 179 -6.93 -8.85 -6.39
C SER A 179 -6.88 -7.54 -7.20
N LYS A 180 -5.99 -7.46 -8.19
CA LYS A 180 -5.85 -6.29 -9.09
C LYS A 180 -7.16 -5.86 -9.75
N GLY A 181 -8.02 -6.81 -10.11
CA GLY A 181 -9.31 -6.54 -10.76
C GLY A 181 -10.37 -5.97 -9.81
N HIS A 182 -10.22 -6.17 -8.49
CA HIS A 182 -11.22 -5.77 -7.49
C HIS A 182 -10.77 -4.61 -6.58
N SER A 183 -9.51 -4.18 -6.67
CA SER A 183 -8.97 -3.10 -5.85
C SER A 183 -9.27 -1.70 -6.38
N ALA A 184 -9.75 -1.59 -7.62
CA ALA A 184 -10.06 -0.31 -8.28
C ALA A 184 -10.92 0.65 -7.45
N PRO A 185 -12.01 0.22 -6.76
CA PRO A 185 -12.87 1.15 -6.01
C PRO A 185 -12.13 1.92 -4.92
N LEU A 186 -11.16 1.29 -4.24
CA LEU A 186 -10.40 1.95 -3.17
C LEU A 186 -9.21 2.73 -3.73
N LEU A 187 -8.47 2.13 -4.68
CA LEU A 187 -7.24 2.73 -5.18
C LEU A 187 -7.47 3.92 -6.09
N SER A 188 -8.54 3.92 -6.91
CA SER A 188 -8.90 5.08 -7.73
C SER A 188 -9.13 6.32 -6.87
N VAL A 189 -9.96 6.20 -5.83
CA VAL A 189 -10.24 7.30 -4.91
C VAL A 189 -8.99 7.74 -4.14
N LEU A 190 -8.15 6.82 -3.67
CA LEU A 190 -6.89 7.18 -3.01
C LEU A 190 -5.94 7.95 -3.96
N LEU A 191 -5.84 7.51 -5.22
CA LEU A 191 -5.00 8.18 -6.22
C LEU A 191 -5.55 9.54 -6.61
N ASP A 192 -6.87 9.66 -6.80
CA ASP A 192 -7.53 10.94 -7.09
C ASP A 192 -7.32 11.93 -5.95
N GLN A 193 -7.47 11.48 -4.70
CA GLN A 193 -7.19 12.30 -3.53
C GLN A 193 -5.72 12.72 -3.46
N PHE A 194 -4.80 11.78 -3.70
CA PHE A 194 -3.38 12.10 -3.71
C PHE A 194 -3.06 13.15 -4.76
N ARG A 195 -3.60 13.01 -5.99
CA ARG A 195 -3.43 13.99 -7.06
C ARG A 195 -3.96 15.37 -6.68
N MET A 196 -5.17 15.44 -6.10
CA MET A 196 -5.78 16.71 -5.69
C MET A 196 -4.97 17.44 -4.63
N VAL A 197 -4.35 16.72 -3.69
CA VAL A 197 -3.58 17.33 -2.60
C VAL A 197 -2.12 17.53 -2.98
N ALA A 198 -1.56 16.75 -3.92
CA ALA A 198 -0.16 16.84 -4.36
C ALA A 198 0.20 18.17 -5.05
N SER A 199 -0.78 18.97 -5.47
CA SER A 199 -0.59 20.33 -5.99
C SER A 199 -0.92 21.42 -4.97
N SER A 200 -1.13 21.06 -3.70
CA SER A 200 -1.58 21.95 -2.63
C SER A 200 -0.61 21.95 -1.44
N SER A 201 -0.64 23.00 -0.61
CA SER A 201 0.23 23.14 0.56
C SER A 201 -0.12 22.21 1.75
N GLY A 202 -0.97 21.20 1.55
CA GLY A 202 -1.46 20.29 2.60
C GLY A 202 -0.49 19.17 2.99
N ALA A 203 0.73 19.50 3.41
CA ALA A 203 1.84 18.56 3.64
C ALA A 203 1.42 17.30 4.43
N ALA A 204 0.75 17.47 5.56
CA ALA A 204 0.36 16.33 6.40
C ALA A 204 -0.68 15.40 5.75
N GLN A 205 -1.57 15.91 4.88
CA GLN A 205 -2.56 15.07 4.20
C GLN A 205 -1.92 14.28 3.06
N VAL A 206 -1.00 14.91 2.33
CA VAL A 206 -0.14 14.21 1.37
C VAL A 206 0.62 13.09 2.08
N THR A 207 1.28 13.37 3.21
CA THR A 207 2.02 12.34 3.96
C THR A 207 1.14 11.17 4.40
N ALA A 208 -0.12 11.42 4.79
CA ALA A 208 -1.06 10.35 5.12
C ALA A 208 -1.43 9.50 3.90
N LEU A 209 -1.79 10.13 2.78
CA LEU A 209 -2.14 9.43 1.53
C LEU A 209 -0.95 8.65 0.95
N ALA A 210 0.24 9.23 1.04
CA ALA A 210 1.52 8.58 0.76
C ALA A 210 1.67 7.29 1.56
N ARG A 211 1.50 7.35 2.89
CA ARG A 211 1.55 6.16 3.76
C ARG A 211 0.52 5.11 3.36
N PHE A 212 -0.69 5.51 2.98
CA PHE A 212 -1.74 4.59 2.53
C PHE A 212 -1.34 3.85 1.24
N LEU A 213 -0.81 4.58 0.26
CA LEU A 213 -0.30 4.00 -0.98
C LEU A 213 0.89 3.06 -0.69
N THR A 214 1.90 3.50 0.07
CA THR A 214 3.03 2.65 0.50
C THR A 214 2.55 1.39 1.20
N ALA A 215 1.62 1.51 2.15
CA ALA A 215 1.11 0.37 2.89
C ALA A 215 0.43 -0.65 1.98
N TRP A 216 -0.31 -0.20 0.96
CA TRP A 216 -0.94 -1.07 -0.01
C TRP A 216 0.07 -1.77 -0.92
N ILE A 217 1.00 -1.02 -1.52
CA ILE A 217 1.96 -1.55 -2.51
C ILE A 217 2.96 -2.49 -1.82
N SER A 218 3.31 -2.23 -0.56
CA SER A 218 4.18 -3.12 0.23
C SER A 218 3.57 -4.51 0.48
N GLN A 219 2.24 -4.67 0.35
CA GLN A 219 1.61 -5.99 0.48
C GLN A 219 1.62 -6.74 -0.85
N LYS A 220 1.91 -8.05 -0.80
CA LYS A 220 1.95 -8.95 -1.96
C LYS A 220 2.81 -8.40 -3.11
N ASN A 221 3.83 -7.60 -2.80
CA ASN A 221 4.67 -6.92 -3.78
C ASN A 221 3.80 -6.18 -4.83
N GLY A 222 2.81 -5.43 -4.35
CA GLY A 222 1.85 -4.63 -5.10
C GLY A 222 1.07 -5.33 -6.22
N ARG A 223 1.06 -6.66 -6.28
CA ARG A 223 0.30 -7.45 -7.27
C ARG A 223 -1.20 -7.17 -7.26
N SER A 224 -1.74 -6.68 -6.14
CA SER A 224 -3.14 -6.27 -6.00
C SER A 224 -3.40 -4.82 -6.44
N PHE A 225 -2.37 -4.06 -6.81
CA PHE A 225 -2.49 -2.64 -7.11
C PHE A 225 -3.13 -2.40 -8.48
N HIS A 226 -4.23 -1.67 -8.50
CA HIS A 226 -4.93 -1.27 -9.71
C HIS A 226 -4.28 0.00 -10.31
N SER A 227 -4.07 -0.02 -11.63
CA SER A 227 -3.54 1.11 -12.41
C SER A 227 -2.21 1.71 -11.92
N PRO A 228 -1.09 0.97 -12.01
CA PRO A 228 0.24 1.50 -11.72
C PRO A 228 0.60 2.76 -12.51
N SER A 229 0.13 2.89 -13.77
CA SER A 229 0.33 4.08 -14.61
C SER A 229 -0.16 5.36 -13.94
N SER A 230 -1.33 5.31 -13.31
CA SER A 230 -1.90 6.45 -12.59
C SER A 230 -1.08 6.83 -11.37
N LEU A 231 -0.49 5.84 -10.68
CA LEU A 231 0.43 6.07 -9.57
C LEU A 231 1.71 6.77 -10.06
N PHE A 232 2.29 6.34 -11.18
CA PHE A 232 3.47 7.01 -11.75
C PHE A 232 3.20 8.47 -12.03
N GLN A 233 2.08 8.78 -12.69
CA GLN A 233 1.73 10.17 -12.98
C GLN A 233 1.62 10.98 -11.69
N CYS A 234 0.93 10.46 -10.69
CA CYS A 234 0.75 11.14 -9.41
C CYS A 234 2.08 11.37 -8.67
N LEU A 235 3.00 10.40 -8.70
CA LEU A 235 4.33 10.54 -8.09
C LEU A 235 5.20 11.53 -8.86
N THR A 236 5.17 11.50 -10.20
CA THR A 236 5.89 12.46 -11.05
C THR A 236 5.45 13.89 -10.73
N ASP A 237 4.13 14.13 -10.71
CA ASP A 237 3.57 15.46 -10.43
C ASP A 237 3.97 15.93 -9.01
N TYR A 238 3.88 15.02 -8.03
CA TYR A 238 4.23 15.30 -6.65
C TYR A 238 5.73 15.64 -6.47
N ILE A 239 6.63 14.85 -7.06
CA ILE A 239 8.08 15.06 -7.00
C ILE A 239 8.44 16.40 -7.65
N LYS A 240 7.85 16.71 -8.80
CA LYS A 240 8.08 17.98 -9.51
C LYS A 240 7.59 19.20 -8.72
N PHE A 241 6.51 19.05 -7.94
CA PHE A 241 5.91 20.17 -7.20
C PHE A 241 6.54 20.42 -5.81
N HIS A 242 6.77 19.39 -5.01
CA HIS A 242 7.17 19.54 -3.60
C HIS A 242 8.68 19.45 -3.34
N GLY A 243 9.49 18.96 -4.29
CA GLY A 243 10.91 18.72 -4.04
C GLY A 243 11.18 17.62 -3.00
N GLU A 244 12.41 17.58 -2.48
CA GLU A 244 13.05 16.36 -1.94
C GLU A 244 12.75 16.02 -0.47
N THR A 245 12.56 17.01 0.39
CA THR A 245 12.82 16.85 1.83
C THR A 245 11.76 16.10 2.63
N ASP A 246 10.49 16.06 2.20
CA ASP A 246 9.40 15.40 2.95
C ASP A 246 8.98 14.02 2.39
N SER A 247 9.58 13.61 1.28
CA SER A 247 8.99 12.62 0.36
C SER A 247 9.83 11.36 0.13
N GLN A 248 11.08 11.37 0.57
CA GLN A 248 12.09 10.37 0.21
C GLN A 248 11.63 8.93 0.53
N THR A 249 11.05 8.68 1.71
CA THR A 249 10.60 7.34 2.12
C THR A 249 9.43 6.84 1.28
N LEU A 250 8.47 7.71 0.92
CA LEU A 250 7.36 7.36 0.03
C LEU A 250 7.89 6.98 -1.36
N ILE A 251 8.78 7.81 -1.91
CA ILE A 251 9.32 7.62 -3.24
C ILE A 251 10.10 6.30 -3.30
N ILE A 252 11.01 6.07 -2.34
CA ILE A 252 11.81 4.84 -2.29
C ILE A 252 10.91 3.60 -2.12
N SER A 253 9.94 3.65 -1.20
CA SER A 253 9.04 2.50 -0.97
C SER A 253 8.14 2.22 -2.17
N SER A 254 7.63 3.26 -2.83
CA SER A 254 6.84 3.13 -4.05
C SER A 254 7.69 2.56 -5.18
N VAL A 255 8.87 3.14 -5.45
CA VAL A 255 9.80 2.67 -6.49
C VAL A 255 10.22 1.21 -6.25
N ARG A 256 10.58 0.83 -5.02
CA ARG A 256 10.96 -0.55 -4.70
C ARG A 256 9.80 -1.52 -4.93
N ALA A 257 8.64 -1.19 -4.39
CA ALA A 257 7.48 -2.06 -4.50
C ALA A 257 6.98 -2.13 -5.96
N LEU A 258 7.17 -1.07 -6.75
CA LEU A 258 6.95 -1.06 -8.20
C LEU A 258 7.93 -1.96 -8.97
N VAL A 259 9.22 -1.97 -8.62
CA VAL A 259 10.19 -2.92 -9.18
C VAL A 259 9.80 -4.37 -8.88
N ASP A 260 9.28 -4.64 -7.68
CA ASP A 260 8.77 -5.97 -7.35
C ASP A 260 7.45 -6.29 -8.07
N CYS A 261 6.67 -5.26 -8.43
CA CYS A 261 5.48 -5.36 -9.30
C CYS A 261 5.79 -5.44 -10.79
N ALA A 262 7.04 -5.30 -11.24
CA ALA A 262 7.39 -5.02 -12.64
C ALA A 262 6.78 -6.02 -13.64
N GLN A 263 6.58 -7.28 -13.24
CA GLN A 263 5.90 -8.31 -14.06
C GLN A 263 4.42 -8.00 -14.38
N SER A 264 3.80 -7.10 -13.61
CA SER A 264 2.38 -6.74 -13.68
C SER A 264 2.13 -5.31 -14.14
N CYS A 265 3.21 -4.57 -14.41
CA CYS A 265 3.21 -3.18 -14.84
C CYS A 265 3.71 -3.09 -16.28
N ASP A 266 3.16 -2.17 -17.06
CA ASP A 266 3.68 -1.87 -18.38
C ASP A 266 5.09 -1.28 -18.26
N PHE A 267 6.05 -1.91 -18.95
CA PHE A 267 7.46 -1.52 -18.91
C PHE A 267 7.68 -0.12 -19.47
N ASP A 268 6.92 0.29 -20.48
CA ASP A 268 7.04 1.61 -21.10
C ASP A 268 6.66 2.72 -20.12
N HIS A 269 5.59 2.52 -19.34
CA HIS A 269 5.19 3.47 -18.31
C HIS A 269 6.24 3.60 -17.19
N MET A 270 6.93 2.51 -16.85
CA MET A 270 8.04 2.54 -15.87
C MET A 270 9.24 3.33 -16.40
N LEU A 271 9.64 3.10 -17.65
CA LEU A 271 10.75 3.83 -18.27
C LEU A 271 10.44 5.33 -18.39
N ASN A 272 9.23 5.67 -18.80
CA ASN A 272 8.77 7.07 -18.87
C ASN A 272 8.81 7.73 -17.49
N PHE A 273 8.32 7.05 -16.45
CA PHE A 273 8.40 7.54 -15.08
C PHE A 273 9.85 7.81 -14.65
N PHE A 274 10.76 6.84 -14.82
CA PHE A 274 12.15 7.03 -14.45
C PHE A 274 12.84 8.13 -15.28
N GLY A 275 12.48 8.28 -16.55
CA GLY A 275 12.97 9.34 -17.42
C GLY A 275 12.46 10.74 -17.02
N ASP A 276 11.24 10.83 -16.51
CA ASP A 276 10.62 12.08 -16.05
C ASP A 276 11.22 12.60 -14.74
N ILE A 277 11.69 11.69 -13.89
CA ILE A 277 12.32 12.04 -12.60
C ILE A 277 13.85 11.97 -12.66
N SER A 278 14.44 11.75 -13.85
CA SER A 278 15.88 11.55 -14.01
C SER A 278 16.71 12.76 -13.58
N ASP A 279 16.10 13.95 -13.58
CA ASP A 279 16.78 15.22 -13.34
C ASP A 279 16.61 15.70 -11.89
N VAL A 280 15.93 14.90 -11.05
CA VAL A 280 15.73 15.17 -9.64
C VAL A 280 16.98 14.74 -8.85
N PRO A 281 17.53 15.55 -7.93
CA PRO A 281 18.80 15.23 -7.25
C PRO A 281 18.81 13.90 -6.46
N LEU A 282 17.68 13.48 -5.89
CA LEU A 282 17.50 12.17 -5.23
C LEU A 282 17.67 10.97 -6.18
N PHE A 283 17.53 11.16 -7.50
CA PHE A 283 17.48 10.08 -8.46
C PHE A 283 18.74 9.22 -8.42
N ASP A 284 19.92 9.85 -8.41
CA ASP A 284 21.21 9.14 -8.52
C ASP A 284 21.51 8.28 -7.30
N LEU A 285 21.25 8.82 -6.12
CA LEU A 285 21.61 8.17 -4.87
C LEU A 285 20.56 7.14 -4.44
N TRP A 286 19.27 7.41 -4.66
CA TRP A 286 18.19 6.65 -4.04
C TRP A 286 17.35 5.83 -5.02
N ILE A 287 17.30 6.23 -6.30
CA ILE A 287 16.44 5.60 -7.31
C ILE A 287 17.26 4.77 -8.28
N MET A 288 18.42 5.27 -8.73
CA MET A 288 19.31 4.61 -9.69
C MET A 288 19.75 3.21 -9.26
N PRO A 289 20.08 2.92 -7.98
CA PRO A 289 20.37 1.54 -7.55
C PRO A 289 19.21 0.57 -7.82
N THR A 290 17.98 1.04 -7.62
CA THR A 290 16.76 0.25 -7.84
C THR A 290 16.48 0.08 -9.33
N VAL A 291 16.68 1.12 -10.13
CA VAL A 291 16.64 1.08 -11.61
C VAL A 291 17.64 0.05 -12.14
N GLY A 292 18.90 0.11 -11.67
CA GLY A 292 19.94 -0.83 -12.06
C GLY A 292 19.57 -2.28 -11.78
N THR A 293 19.06 -2.55 -10.58
CA THR A 293 18.62 -3.88 -10.17
C THR A 293 17.48 -4.39 -11.06
N LEU A 294 16.50 -3.53 -11.38
CA LEU A 294 15.41 -3.86 -12.30
C LEU A 294 15.94 -4.18 -13.70
N MET A 295 16.74 -3.29 -14.29
CA MET A 295 17.25 -3.47 -15.65
C MET A 295 18.14 -4.71 -15.75
N SER A 296 18.97 -4.97 -14.73
CA SER A 296 19.78 -6.18 -14.66
C SER A 296 18.91 -7.44 -14.65
N ARG A 297 17.80 -7.45 -13.91
CA ARG A 297 16.83 -8.57 -13.92
C ARG A 297 16.17 -8.76 -15.28
N VAL A 298 15.75 -7.68 -15.94
CA VAL A 298 15.12 -7.73 -17.28
C VAL A 298 16.10 -8.31 -18.31
N ILE A 299 17.35 -7.84 -18.29
CA ILE A 299 18.41 -8.30 -19.18
C ILE A 299 18.77 -9.78 -18.92
N ALA A 300 18.90 -10.18 -17.66
CA ALA A 300 19.23 -11.56 -17.27
C ALA A 300 18.14 -12.57 -17.65
N ALA A 301 16.86 -12.15 -17.63
CA ALA A 301 15.75 -13.04 -17.98
C ALA A 301 15.73 -13.42 -19.47
N ARG A 302 16.38 -12.64 -20.35
CA ARG A 302 16.50 -12.89 -21.81
C ARG A 302 15.14 -13.16 -22.48
N GLU A 303 14.07 -12.54 -21.98
CA GLU A 303 12.70 -12.81 -22.41
C GLU A 303 12.33 -12.20 -23.77
N SER A 304 12.85 -11.01 -24.09
CA SER A 304 12.51 -10.28 -25.33
C SER A 304 13.62 -9.33 -25.76
N ALA A 305 13.98 -9.39 -27.06
CA ALA A 305 14.91 -8.44 -27.68
C ALA A 305 14.38 -7.00 -27.67
N GLU A 306 13.06 -6.82 -27.69
CA GLU A 306 12.45 -5.49 -27.61
C GLU A 306 12.65 -4.85 -26.23
N LEU A 307 12.46 -5.63 -25.15
CA LEU A 307 12.70 -5.16 -23.78
C LEU A 307 14.17 -4.81 -23.58
N GLU A 308 15.08 -5.66 -24.09
CA GLU A 308 16.51 -5.41 -24.08
C GLU A 308 16.86 -4.09 -24.78
N ARG A 309 16.32 -3.84 -25.98
CA ARG A 309 16.52 -2.57 -26.69
C ARG A 309 16.04 -1.37 -25.87
N LYS A 310 14.82 -1.45 -25.30
CA LYS A 310 14.24 -0.38 -24.47
C LYS A 310 15.10 -0.05 -23.24
N VAL A 311 15.73 -1.05 -22.62
CA VAL A 311 16.68 -0.84 -21.51
C VAL A 311 17.87 0.02 -21.95
N PHE A 312 18.49 -0.31 -23.09
CA PHE A 312 19.65 0.44 -23.58
C PHE A 312 19.28 1.83 -24.12
N GLU A 313 18.14 1.98 -24.79
CA GLU A 313 17.59 3.28 -25.18
C GLU A 313 17.39 4.19 -23.95
N PHE A 314 16.83 3.65 -22.87
CA PHE A 314 16.65 4.38 -21.62
C PHE A 314 17.98 4.89 -21.04
N TYR A 315 18.99 4.03 -20.93
CA TYR A 315 20.30 4.46 -20.43
C TYR A 315 20.98 5.47 -21.35
N ALA A 316 20.90 5.28 -22.67
CA ALA A 316 21.42 6.23 -23.63
C ALA A 316 20.77 7.61 -23.49
N ASN A 317 19.45 7.67 -23.31
CA ASN A 317 18.72 8.91 -23.08
C ASN A 317 19.17 9.65 -21.81
N ILE A 318 19.32 8.93 -20.69
CA ILE A 318 19.83 9.52 -19.44
C ILE A 318 21.26 10.04 -19.63
N CYS A 319 22.12 9.25 -20.26
CA CYS A 319 23.51 9.62 -20.51
C CYS A 319 23.60 10.85 -21.43
N SER A 320 22.74 10.94 -22.45
CA SER A 320 22.68 12.06 -23.38
C SER A 320 22.25 13.36 -22.67
N LYS A 321 21.19 13.33 -21.85
CA LYS A 321 20.76 14.47 -21.03
C LYS A 321 21.85 15.02 -20.13
N ARG A 322 22.71 14.13 -19.62
CA ARG A 322 23.76 14.45 -18.64
C ARG A 322 25.13 14.69 -19.26
N MET A 323 25.28 14.51 -20.57
CA MET A 323 26.48 14.96 -21.27
C MET A 323 26.41 16.48 -21.41
N PRO A 324 27.32 17.24 -20.79
CA PRO A 324 27.48 18.63 -21.16
C PRO A 324 28.03 18.65 -22.59
N LEU A 325 27.25 19.11 -23.56
CA LEU A 325 27.70 19.34 -24.94
C LEU A 325 28.78 20.44 -25.04
N GLN A 326 29.16 21.07 -23.93
CA GLN A 326 30.26 22.04 -23.89
C GLN A 326 31.61 21.34 -23.78
N VAL A 327 32.13 21.05 -24.97
CA VAL A 327 33.54 21.07 -25.32
C VAL A 327 34.21 22.30 -24.69
N THR A 328 34.80 22.15 -23.51
CA THR A 328 36.04 22.79 -23.02
C THR A 328 36.10 22.64 -21.51
N LEU A 329 37.28 22.27 -21.01
CA LEU A 329 37.65 22.03 -19.60
C LEU A 329 37.44 20.60 -19.12
N LYS A 330 38.47 20.11 -18.43
CA LYS A 330 38.64 18.79 -17.82
C LYS A 330 37.56 18.51 -16.75
N VAL A 331 36.32 18.32 -17.15
CA VAL A 331 35.27 17.85 -16.24
C VAL A 331 35.49 16.35 -16.07
N GLN A 332 35.92 15.94 -14.87
CA GLN A 332 36.02 14.53 -14.50
C GLN A 332 34.64 13.88 -14.67
N ARG A 333 34.58 12.76 -15.38
CA ARG A 333 33.33 12.01 -15.48
C ARG A 333 33.08 11.34 -14.13
N HIS A 334 32.12 11.85 -13.37
CA HIS A 334 31.59 11.14 -12.22
C HIS A 334 30.59 10.09 -12.71
N SER A 335 30.98 8.82 -12.66
CA SER A 335 30.04 7.71 -12.88
C SER A 335 28.99 7.72 -11.77
N PHE A 336 27.74 7.94 -12.15
CA PHE A 336 26.59 7.88 -11.23
C PHE A 336 25.88 6.52 -11.26
N PHE A 337 26.31 5.60 -12.14
CA PHE A 337 25.85 4.22 -12.12
C PHE A 337 26.70 3.41 -11.12
N ASP A 338 26.05 2.83 -10.12
CA ASP A 338 26.70 1.87 -9.24
C ASP A 338 26.95 0.55 -9.98
N ALA A 339 28.22 0.17 -10.15
CA ALA A 339 28.65 -1.05 -10.81
C ALA A 339 27.97 -2.32 -10.25
N THR A 340 27.72 -2.37 -8.94
CA THR A 340 27.16 -3.56 -8.28
C THR A 340 25.71 -3.80 -8.67
N ASN A 341 24.93 -2.74 -8.87
CA ASN A 341 23.52 -2.81 -9.25
C ASN A 341 23.33 -3.00 -10.77
N HIS A 342 24.37 -2.85 -11.58
CA HIS A 342 24.31 -2.86 -13.05
C HIS A 342 25.14 -3.98 -13.68
N LEU A 343 25.46 -5.04 -12.93
CA LEU A 343 26.39 -6.09 -13.39
C LEU A 343 25.93 -6.75 -14.71
N GLU A 344 24.67 -7.17 -14.79
CA GLU A 344 24.12 -7.84 -15.97
C GLU A 344 24.02 -6.90 -17.17
N VAL A 345 23.63 -5.65 -16.92
CA VAL A 345 23.61 -4.60 -17.96
C VAL A 345 25.03 -4.38 -18.51
N ARG A 346 26.04 -4.27 -17.64
CA ARG A 346 27.45 -4.09 -18.02
C ARG A 346 27.97 -5.26 -18.85
N SER A 347 27.72 -6.49 -18.41
CA SER A 347 28.14 -7.70 -19.12
C SER A 347 27.51 -7.77 -20.50
N ARG A 348 26.19 -7.54 -20.58
CA ARG A 348 25.46 -7.60 -21.84
C ARG A 348 25.86 -6.50 -22.82
N LEU A 349 26.10 -5.28 -22.31
CA LEU A 349 26.61 -4.18 -23.12
C LEU A 349 27.94 -4.56 -23.78
N ILE A 350 28.87 -5.17 -23.04
CA ILE A 350 30.15 -5.66 -23.60
C ILE A 350 29.93 -6.74 -24.66
N GLU A 351 29.00 -7.68 -24.45
CA GLU A 351 28.67 -8.71 -25.44
C GLU A 351 28.22 -8.08 -26.77
N ILE A 352 27.29 -7.11 -26.71
CA ILE A 352 26.77 -6.41 -27.89
C ILE A 352 27.90 -5.68 -28.63
N LEU A 353 28.75 -4.95 -27.91
CA LEU A 353 29.85 -4.19 -28.53
C LEU A 353 31.00 -5.06 -29.06
N LYS A 354 31.12 -6.32 -28.62
CA LYS A 354 32.12 -7.26 -29.15
C LYS A 354 31.71 -7.88 -30.48
N ALA A 355 30.41 -7.97 -30.75
CA ALA A 355 29.85 -8.56 -31.96
C ALA A 355 28.75 -7.64 -32.55
N PRO A 356 29.04 -6.38 -32.90
CA PRO A 356 28.03 -5.40 -33.30
C PRO A 356 27.25 -5.82 -34.56
N GLU A 357 27.86 -6.63 -35.43
CA GLU A 357 27.26 -7.19 -36.65
C GLU A 357 26.07 -8.13 -36.36
N GLU A 358 25.97 -8.67 -35.15
CA GLU A 358 24.90 -9.58 -34.72
C GLU A 358 23.66 -8.84 -34.19
N PHE A 359 23.72 -7.51 -34.08
CA PHE A 359 22.70 -6.68 -33.44
C PHE A 359 22.23 -5.53 -34.35
N GLY A 360 21.06 -4.96 -34.04
CA GLY A 360 20.55 -3.77 -34.70
C GLY A 360 21.48 -2.56 -34.51
N THR A 361 21.58 -1.71 -35.52
CA THR A 361 22.41 -0.49 -35.45
C THR A 361 21.94 0.48 -34.36
N ASP A 362 20.65 0.48 -34.06
CA ASP A 362 20.00 1.27 -33.01
C ASP A 362 20.47 0.87 -31.60
N ILE A 363 20.45 -0.41 -31.27
CA ILE A 363 20.87 -0.91 -29.95
C ILE A 363 22.40 -0.77 -29.76
N VAL A 364 23.19 -0.97 -30.83
CA VAL A 364 24.64 -0.76 -30.81
C VAL A 364 24.95 0.72 -30.52
N ALA A 365 24.27 1.65 -31.19
CA ALA A 365 24.43 3.09 -30.94
C ALA A 365 24.08 3.46 -29.48
N CYS A 366 22.99 2.91 -28.95
CA CYS A 366 22.62 3.10 -27.54
C CYS A 366 23.69 2.59 -26.57
N CYS A 367 24.23 1.40 -26.83
CA CYS A 367 25.31 0.81 -26.05
C CYS A 367 26.58 1.67 -26.10
N LEU A 368 26.95 2.21 -27.26
CA LEU A 368 28.11 3.09 -27.41
C LEU A 368 27.96 4.40 -26.63
N MET A 369 26.75 4.98 -26.60
CA MET A 369 26.48 6.20 -25.82
C MET A 369 26.54 5.95 -24.32
N ALA A 370 25.97 4.83 -23.85
CA ALA A 370 25.91 4.51 -22.43
C ALA A 370 27.22 3.93 -21.89
N TYR A 371 28.00 3.24 -22.74
CA TYR A 371 29.23 2.54 -22.38
C TYR A 371 30.13 3.38 -21.46
N PRO A 372 30.51 4.61 -21.81
CA PRO A 372 31.55 5.30 -21.07
C PRO A 372 31.12 5.75 -19.66
N TRP A 373 29.84 5.64 -19.32
CA TRP A 373 29.27 6.01 -18.02
C TRP A 373 29.20 4.87 -17.01
N PHE A 374 29.18 3.63 -17.48
CA PHE A 374 29.04 2.43 -16.65
C PHE A 374 30.33 1.97 -15.97
N TRP A 375 31.48 2.51 -16.37
CA TRP A 375 32.79 2.19 -15.81
C TRP A 375 33.42 3.46 -15.24
N ARG A 376 34.16 3.29 -14.14
CA ARG A 376 35.03 4.35 -13.60
C ARG A 376 36.25 4.51 -14.52
N GLU A 377 36.86 5.70 -14.54
CA GLU A 377 38.10 5.95 -15.31
C GLU A 377 39.25 4.99 -14.94
N SER A 378 39.25 4.47 -13.71
CA SER A 378 40.22 3.48 -13.22
C SER A 378 39.92 2.04 -13.67
N GLU A 379 38.71 1.76 -14.14
CA GLU A 379 38.31 0.44 -14.61
C GLU A 379 38.70 0.30 -16.09
N ASN A 380 39.50 -0.72 -16.42
CA ASN A 380 39.80 -1.09 -17.80
C ASN A 380 39.00 -2.35 -18.17
N PRO A 381 37.73 -2.22 -18.57
CA PRO A 381 36.94 -3.38 -18.96
C PRO A 381 37.57 -4.08 -20.16
N GLY A 382 37.83 -5.38 -20.00
CA GLY A 382 38.36 -6.23 -21.07
C GLY A 382 37.48 -6.13 -22.32
N GLY A 383 38.01 -5.54 -23.39
CA GLY A 383 37.26 -5.23 -24.61
C GLY A 383 37.36 -3.78 -25.08
N TRP A 384 37.94 -2.87 -24.29
CA TRP A 384 38.18 -1.47 -24.70
C TRP A 384 38.91 -1.35 -26.05
N CYS A 385 39.86 -2.25 -26.34
CA CYS A 385 40.55 -2.32 -27.63
C CYS A 385 39.64 -2.70 -28.81
N ALA A 386 38.54 -3.43 -28.57
CA ALA A 386 37.55 -3.76 -29.60
C ALA A 386 36.59 -2.58 -29.86
N VAL A 387 36.16 -1.88 -28.81
CA VAL A 387 35.28 -0.70 -28.91
C VAL A 387 35.97 0.47 -29.62
N LYS A 388 37.30 0.62 -29.45
CA LYS A 388 38.13 1.60 -30.18
C LYS A 388 38.16 1.43 -31.70
N ARG A 389 37.68 0.31 -32.27
CA ARG A 389 37.57 0.15 -33.72
C ARG A 389 36.27 0.73 -34.30
N ILE A 390 35.31 1.04 -33.42
CA ILE A 390 33.97 1.53 -33.78
C ILE A 390 33.89 3.07 -33.66
N TRP A 391 34.82 3.68 -32.91
CA TRP A 391 35.13 5.11 -32.89
C TRP A 391 36.28 5.41 -33.86
#